data_AF-A0A7W9GCW9-F1
#
_entry.id   AF-A0A7W9GCW9-F1
#
_cell.length_a   1.000
_cell.length_b   1.000
_cell.length_c   1.000
_cell.angle_alpha   90.00
_cell.angle_beta   90.00
_cell.angle_gamma   90.00
#
_symmetry.space_group_name_H-M   'P 1'
#
loop_
_entity.id
_entity.type
_entity.pdbx_description
1 polymer ?
#
loop_
_entity_poly.entity_id
_entity_poly.type
_entity_poly.pdbx_seq_one_letter_code
_entity_poly.pdbx_strand_id
1 'polypeptide(L)'
;MRRLALPLAISAMLLPFLAPEVSAAALDDPPPANVQEIGPGQYSSDTKTFKLTELDVSAGAISRRHGVVLAADDLARPQSAPATRPELGVFGPGWQAEFAGGEINRKLENQNGTIVVTELDEGTSTSYPLKSSVSFPDGGGIQTYQATDGSKITETTKWDAVIGAMRTTTVETLVTDPGPVEAGDDTFTTDDGTPISIGDLQLTYTWARPAGAPSADPWRVTDVGSTAFGKSTITYDAQGRVSTVKEPAGTATPASVTRFTYATATTATGTSTGDYAGRLKEIAVTYGTEAPQIEARYAYDPNGLLRTVTDPSAGAVQGTYTYDPVGRLSSIESVTSGGWQLSFPAGAAAPQVVATGTDMPANGGPTEGAAGLDDPNATEPPAGDFLPDGVDPPQSYPKKCNTAVTWMWYTKSGCSAWAWHGGKWRKPDWKRTASGFKVRGIYYDHCTKSPDKPHNFDMRPACDSHDYGYGLIANQKKKYKYYLDNTRTRKLDVDNRFYITMRDKVCGGYFILVRPDCRAWAWTYYQFVKKYGNP
;
A
#
# COMPACT_ATOMS: atom_id res chain seq x y z
N MET A 1 -53.55 70.27 -40.43
CA MET A 1 -52.24 69.78 -40.91
C MET A 1 -52.16 68.28 -40.66
N ARG A 2 -51.88 67.50 -41.71
CA ARG A 2 -51.74 66.03 -41.72
C ARG A 2 -50.50 65.57 -40.92
N ARG A 3 -50.57 64.36 -40.35
CA ARG A 3 -49.52 63.30 -40.22
C ARG A 3 -50.12 62.18 -39.34
N LEU A 4 -50.76 61.14 -39.90
CA LEU A 4 -50.21 59.85 -40.35
C LEU A 4 -49.06 59.29 -39.50
N ALA A 5 -49.33 58.19 -38.78
CA ALA A 5 -48.37 57.15 -38.41
C ALA A 5 -49.08 55.79 -38.47
N LEU A 6 -48.54 54.89 -39.30
CA LEU A 6 -48.95 53.49 -39.51
C LEU A 6 -48.29 52.55 -38.48
N PRO A 7 -48.82 51.34 -38.26
CA PRO A 7 -48.29 50.38 -37.29
C PRO A 7 -47.12 49.56 -37.87
N LEU A 8 -46.10 49.26 -37.06
CA LEU A 8 -45.03 48.33 -37.42
C LEU A 8 -45.33 46.92 -36.87
N ALA A 9 -45.25 45.95 -37.76
CA ALA A 9 -45.34 44.52 -37.49
C ALA A 9 -44.07 43.99 -36.80
N ILE A 10 -44.25 43.10 -35.82
CA ILE A 10 -43.17 42.38 -35.13
C ILE A 10 -42.89 41.09 -35.91
N SER A 11 -41.70 40.99 -36.54
CA SER A 11 -41.17 39.74 -37.08
C SER A 11 -40.44 38.97 -35.97
N ALA A 12 -40.83 37.73 -35.73
CA ALA A 12 -40.12 36.79 -34.88
C ALA A 12 -38.90 36.22 -35.62
N MET A 13 -37.70 36.48 -35.10
CA MET A 13 -36.48 35.76 -35.50
C MET A 13 -36.30 34.55 -34.57
N LEU A 14 -36.33 33.34 -35.13
CA LEU A 14 -35.81 32.15 -34.47
C LEU A 14 -34.28 32.22 -34.44
N LEU A 15 -33.71 32.31 -33.24
CA LEU A 15 -32.29 32.06 -32.98
C LEU A 15 -32.08 30.56 -32.71
N PRO A 16 -31.10 29.90 -33.35
CA PRO A 16 -30.76 28.53 -33.02
C PRO A 16 -30.11 28.48 -31.64
N PHE A 17 -30.64 27.62 -30.76
CA PHE A 17 -29.99 27.26 -29.50
C PHE A 17 -28.71 26.48 -29.83
N LEU A 18 -27.56 27.17 -29.81
CA LEU A 18 -26.28 26.53 -29.58
C LEU A 18 -26.22 26.15 -28.09
N ALA A 19 -26.27 24.85 -27.81
CA ALA A 19 -25.95 24.34 -26.49
C ALA A 19 -24.49 24.74 -26.16
N PRO A 20 -24.19 25.25 -24.97
CA PRO A 20 -22.80 25.47 -24.58
C PRO A 20 -22.12 24.10 -24.51
N GLU A 21 -21.01 23.95 -25.25
CA GLU A 21 -20.05 22.88 -24.97
C GLU A 21 -19.60 23.05 -23.53
N VAL A 22 -19.97 22.09 -22.68
CA VAL A 22 -19.43 21.99 -21.33
C VAL A 22 -17.99 21.53 -21.51
N SER A 23 -17.07 22.49 -21.56
CA SER A 23 -15.64 22.22 -21.39
C SER A 23 -15.47 21.44 -20.09
N ALA A 24 -14.84 20.27 -20.16
CA ALA A 24 -14.43 19.53 -18.98
C ALA A 24 -13.53 20.46 -18.16
N ALA A 25 -14.04 20.96 -17.03
CA ALA A 25 -13.23 21.76 -16.13
C ALA A 25 -12.06 20.88 -15.69
N ALA A 26 -10.83 21.31 -15.96
CA ALA A 26 -9.64 20.67 -15.43
C ALA A 26 -9.76 20.63 -13.90
N LEU A 27 -9.54 19.46 -13.30
CA LEU A 27 -9.38 19.38 -11.84
C LEU A 27 -8.11 20.12 -11.45
N ASP A 28 -8.13 20.81 -10.30
CA ASP A 28 -6.92 21.41 -9.73
C ASP A 28 -5.93 20.31 -9.31
N ASP A 29 -4.63 20.64 -9.30
CA ASP A 29 -3.61 19.73 -8.77
C ASP A 29 -3.84 19.48 -7.26
N PRO A 30 -3.73 18.24 -6.76
CA PRO A 30 -3.93 17.96 -5.37
C PRO A 30 -2.87 18.69 -4.52
N PRO A 31 -3.27 19.32 -3.40
CA PRO A 31 -2.34 20.12 -2.61
C PRO A 31 -1.19 19.24 -2.09
N PRO A 32 0.07 19.69 -2.19
CA PRO A 32 1.22 18.92 -1.72
C PRO A 32 1.29 18.90 -0.19
N ALA A 33 1.91 17.86 0.38
CA ALA A 33 2.28 17.79 1.78
C ALA A 33 3.72 18.25 2.02
N ASN A 34 4.00 18.72 3.23
CA ASN A 34 5.36 19.04 3.65
C ASN A 34 6.03 17.78 4.23
N VAL A 35 6.60 16.98 3.33
CA VAL A 35 7.29 15.74 3.66
C VAL A 35 8.75 15.75 3.22
N GLN A 36 9.59 15.07 3.99
CA GLN A 36 11.01 14.89 3.71
C GLN A 36 11.41 13.44 3.94
N GLU A 37 12.12 12.84 2.99
CA GLU A 37 12.79 11.55 3.20
C GLU A 37 14.00 11.73 4.12
N ILE A 38 14.03 10.98 5.23
CA ILE A 38 15.10 10.99 6.22
C ILE A 38 15.53 9.55 6.48
N GLY A 39 16.66 9.17 5.89
CA GLY A 39 17.21 7.82 6.01
C GLY A 39 16.22 6.77 5.50
N PRO A 40 15.82 5.79 6.33
CA PRO A 40 14.91 4.73 5.90
C PRO A 40 13.44 5.17 5.88
N GLY A 41 13.09 6.31 6.47
CA GLY A 41 11.72 6.74 6.66
C GLY A 41 11.41 8.12 6.09
N GLN A 42 10.21 8.59 6.36
CA GLN A 42 9.72 9.89 5.93
C GLN A 42 9.25 10.70 7.15
N TYR A 43 9.63 11.98 7.19
CA TYR A 43 9.17 12.93 8.18
C TYR A 43 8.16 13.88 7.55
N SER A 44 7.02 14.07 8.22
CA SER A 44 6.03 15.09 7.87
C SER A 44 6.11 16.24 8.88
N SER A 45 6.37 17.46 8.39
CA SER A 45 6.36 18.65 9.27
C SER A 45 4.95 19.07 9.65
N ASP A 46 3.95 18.75 8.82
CA ASP A 46 2.54 19.05 9.08
C ASP A 46 2.03 18.30 10.32
N THR A 47 2.43 17.04 10.46
CA THR A 47 2.02 16.17 11.58
C THR A 47 3.10 15.97 12.63
N LYS A 48 4.28 16.57 12.44
CA LYS A 48 5.49 16.37 13.28
C LYS A 48 5.76 14.90 13.58
N THR A 49 5.62 14.06 12.57
CA THR A 49 5.71 12.61 12.70
C THR A 49 6.74 12.05 11.72
N PHE A 50 7.63 11.20 12.22
CA PHE A 50 8.52 10.37 11.41
C PHE A 50 7.92 8.97 11.31
N LYS A 51 7.86 8.39 10.10
CA LYS A 51 7.32 7.06 9.84
C LYS A 51 8.29 6.23 9.01
N LEU A 52 8.43 4.97 9.39
CA LEU A 52 9.20 3.95 8.68
C LEU A 52 8.32 2.71 8.50
N THR A 53 8.27 2.16 7.29
CA THR A 53 7.51 0.94 6.96
C THR A 53 8.47 -0.21 6.64
N GLU A 54 8.19 -1.39 7.19
CA GLU A 54 8.85 -2.65 6.86
C GLU A 54 7.82 -3.61 6.24
N LEU A 55 8.19 -4.26 5.13
CA LEU A 55 7.42 -5.37 4.57
C LEU A 55 7.91 -6.67 5.20
N ASP A 56 7.01 -7.42 5.84
CA ASP A 56 7.33 -8.70 6.48
C ASP A 56 7.03 -9.88 5.55
N VAL A 57 5.80 -9.95 5.00
CA VAL A 57 5.33 -11.05 4.15
C VAL A 57 4.53 -10.51 2.97
N SER A 58 4.95 -10.82 1.74
CA SER A 58 4.31 -10.32 0.52
C SER A 58 2.89 -10.85 0.32
N ALA A 59 2.60 -12.07 0.79
CA ALA A 59 1.26 -12.63 0.73
C ALA A 59 0.31 -11.93 1.70
N GLY A 60 -0.70 -11.26 1.14
CA GLY A 60 -1.64 -10.44 1.91
C GLY A 60 -1.10 -9.06 2.29
N ALA A 61 0.03 -8.63 1.70
CA ALA A 61 0.66 -7.34 1.97
C ALA A 61 0.86 -7.07 3.47
N ILE A 62 1.52 -8.00 4.16
CA ILE A 62 1.75 -7.88 5.60
C ILE A 62 2.97 -7.02 5.84
N SER A 63 2.72 -5.88 6.44
CA SER A 63 3.74 -4.90 6.78
C SER A 63 3.56 -4.40 8.19
N ARG A 64 4.51 -3.58 8.63
CA ARG A 64 4.44 -2.87 9.90
C ARG A 64 5.10 -1.52 9.79
N ARG A 65 4.61 -0.60 10.62
CA ARG A 65 5.07 0.76 10.67
C ARG A 65 5.61 1.11 12.05
N HIS A 66 6.76 1.74 12.08
CA HIS A 66 7.28 2.45 13.25
C HIS A 66 7.03 3.94 13.05
N GLY A 67 6.20 4.52 13.91
CA GLY A 67 5.96 5.96 13.96
C GLY A 67 6.65 6.58 15.16
N VAL A 68 7.17 7.80 15.02
CA VAL A 68 7.65 8.63 16.13
C VAL A 68 6.99 9.99 16.02
N VAL A 69 6.31 10.42 17.08
CA VAL A 69 5.59 11.69 17.13
C VAL A 69 6.13 12.55 18.25
N LEU A 70 6.22 13.86 18.03
CA LEU A 70 6.54 14.82 19.08
C LEU A 70 5.33 14.97 20.02
N ALA A 71 5.49 14.56 21.28
CA ALA A 71 4.44 14.72 22.28
C ALA A 71 4.43 16.16 22.84
N ALA A 72 3.36 16.49 23.58
CA ALA A 72 3.13 17.85 24.13
C ALA A 72 4.18 18.29 25.17
N ASP A 73 4.95 17.36 25.73
CA ASP A 73 6.05 17.60 26.66
C ASP A 73 7.42 17.69 25.96
N ASP A 74 7.43 17.96 24.66
CA ASP A 74 8.61 18.05 23.79
C ASP A 74 9.47 16.77 23.73
N LEU A 75 8.96 15.65 24.24
CA LEU A 75 9.60 14.35 24.08
C LEU A 75 8.98 13.60 22.90
N ALA A 76 9.79 13.37 21.85
CA ALA A 76 9.38 12.49 20.77
C ALA A 76 9.28 11.04 21.26
N ARG A 77 8.15 10.39 21.00
CA ARG A 77 7.84 9.03 21.47
C ARG A 77 7.38 8.13 20.32
N PRO A 78 7.63 6.82 20.42
CA PRO A 78 7.13 5.88 19.42
C PRO A 78 5.59 5.78 19.51
N GLN A 79 4.93 5.76 18.35
CA GLN A 79 3.50 5.57 18.22
C GLN A 79 3.19 4.08 18.37
N SER A 80 2.46 3.74 19.43
CA SER A 80 1.95 2.37 19.62
C SER A 80 0.51 2.29 19.13
N ALA A 81 0.06 1.08 18.77
CA ALA A 81 -1.35 0.84 18.49
C ALA A 81 -2.22 1.23 19.71
N PRO A 82 -3.41 1.80 19.50
CA PRO A 82 -4.36 2.00 20.59
C PRO A 82 -4.66 0.69 21.32
N ALA A 83 -4.83 0.73 22.65
CA ALA A 83 -5.16 -0.48 23.43
C ALA A 83 -6.47 -1.14 23.01
N THR A 84 -7.38 -0.38 22.39
CA THR A 84 -8.63 -0.86 21.82
C THR A 84 -8.47 -1.60 20.49
N ARG A 85 -7.25 -1.62 19.93
CA ARG A 85 -6.87 -2.20 18.63
C ARG A 85 -5.79 -3.27 18.81
N PRO A 86 -6.07 -4.37 19.53
CA PRO A 86 -5.09 -5.41 19.82
C PRO A 86 -4.48 -6.03 18.56
N GLU A 87 -5.22 -6.07 17.45
CA GLU A 87 -4.69 -6.55 16.18
C GLU A 87 -3.56 -5.68 15.64
N LEU A 88 -3.59 -4.36 15.83
CA LEU A 88 -2.56 -3.47 15.32
C LEU A 88 -1.29 -3.49 16.18
N GLY A 89 -1.40 -3.90 17.45
CA GLY A 89 -0.30 -3.88 18.41
C GLY A 89 0.55 -5.16 18.48
N VAL A 90 0.45 -6.07 17.51
CA VAL A 90 1.00 -7.43 17.66
C VAL A 90 2.53 -7.52 17.66
N PHE A 91 3.23 -6.51 17.13
CA PHE A 91 4.68 -6.48 16.99
C PHE A 91 5.43 -5.86 18.16
N GLY A 92 4.74 -5.44 19.22
CA GLY A 92 5.38 -4.81 20.37
C GLY A 92 5.23 -3.29 20.41
N PRO A 93 5.70 -2.66 21.48
CA PRO A 93 5.65 -1.20 21.64
C PRO A 93 6.33 -0.49 20.45
N GLY A 94 5.69 0.58 19.98
CA GLY A 94 6.20 1.41 18.89
C GLY A 94 6.04 0.84 17.49
N TRP A 95 5.48 -0.36 17.33
CA TRP A 95 5.16 -0.93 16.03
C TRP A 95 3.65 -1.08 15.87
N GLN A 96 3.15 -0.66 14.72
CA GLN A 96 1.77 -0.86 14.30
C GLN A 96 1.75 -1.80 13.11
N ALA A 97 0.92 -2.84 13.16
CA ALA A 97 0.73 -3.75 12.04
C ALA A 97 -0.06 -3.08 10.91
N GLU A 98 0.24 -3.48 9.68
CA GLU A 98 -0.46 -3.10 8.46
C GLU A 98 -0.83 -4.39 7.73
N PHE A 99 -1.94 -5.01 8.13
CA PHE A 99 -2.48 -6.19 7.46
C PHE A 99 -3.29 -5.78 6.23
N ALA A 100 -3.29 -6.62 5.19
CA ALA A 100 -3.94 -6.31 3.93
C ALA A 100 -3.50 -4.93 3.42
N GLY A 101 -2.19 -4.64 3.45
CA GLY A 101 -1.65 -3.36 3.01
C GLY A 101 -1.97 -2.18 3.93
N GLY A 102 -2.49 -2.40 5.14
CA GLY A 102 -2.91 -1.34 6.05
C GLY A 102 -4.37 -0.91 5.86
N GLU A 103 -5.10 -1.55 4.96
CA GLU A 103 -6.52 -1.24 4.69
C GLU A 103 -7.43 -1.50 5.91
N ILE A 104 -6.97 -2.29 6.90
CA ILE A 104 -7.72 -2.51 8.15
C ILE A 104 -7.40 -1.50 9.26
N ASN A 105 -6.51 -0.54 9.03
CA ASN A 105 -6.12 0.51 9.99
C ASN A 105 -7.17 1.63 10.07
N ARG A 106 -8.44 1.23 10.12
CA ARG A 106 -9.62 2.09 10.08
C ARG A 106 -10.49 1.80 11.30
N LYS A 107 -11.18 2.80 11.83
CA LYS A 107 -12.12 2.68 12.95
C LYS A 107 -13.50 3.12 12.50
N LEU A 108 -14.54 2.35 12.82
CA LEU A 108 -15.93 2.70 12.57
C LEU A 108 -16.66 2.95 13.88
N GLU A 109 -17.31 4.10 13.99
CA GLU A 109 -18.10 4.50 15.16
C GLU A 109 -19.47 5.01 14.74
N ASN A 110 -20.51 4.72 15.53
CA ASN A 110 -21.81 5.37 15.39
C ASN A 110 -21.91 6.49 16.43
N GLN A 111 -21.89 7.74 15.96
CA GLN A 111 -21.98 8.95 16.76
C GLN A 111 -23.36 9.58 16.56
N ASN A 112 -24.32 9.23 17.43
CA ASN A 112 -25.68 9.78 17.43
C ASN A 112 -26.39 9.71 16.07
N GLY A 113 -26.35 8.55 15.40
CA GLY A 113 -27.02 8.35 14.11
C GLY A 113 -26.23 8.84 12.90
N THR A 114 -24.96 9.19 13.09
CA THR A 114 -23.97 9.39 12.01
C THR A 114 -22.88 8.34 12.17
N ILE A 115 -22.57 7.61 11.11
CA ILE A 115 -21.39 6.74 11.13
C ILE A 115 -20.16 7.59 10.82
N VAL A 116 -19.11 7.44 11.60
CA VAL A 116 -17.81 8.08 11.38
C VAL A 116 -16.79 6.98 11.15
N VAL A 117 -16.08 7.05 10.03
CA VAL A 117 -14.95 6.17 9.74
C VAL A 117 -13.67 6.99 9.83
N THR A 118 -12.73 6.57 10.66
CA THR A 118 -11.45 7.24 10.91
C THR A 118 -10.29 6.39 10.41
N GLU A 119 -9.41 6.98 9.60
CA GLU A 119 -8.09 6.42 9.27
C GLU A 119 -7.19 6.56 10.51
N LEU A 120 -6.85 5.45 11.16
CA LEU A 120 -6.10 5.51 12.43
C LEU A 120 -4.68 6.04 12.27
N ASP A 121 -4.08 5.81 11.12
CA ASP A 121 -2.70 6.22 10.83
C ASP A 121 -2.55 7.74 10.66
N GLU A 122 -3.62 8.41 10.28
CA GLU A 122 -3.61 9.82 9.85
C GLU A 122 -4.52 10.70 10.70
N GLY A 123 -5.51 10.10 11.36
CA GLY A 123 -6.52 10.80 12.14
C GLY A 123 -7.61 11.46 11.30
N THR A 124 -7.59 11.31 9.98
CA THR A 124 -8.63 11.81 9.08
C THR A 124 -9.90 11.00 9.25
N SER A 125 -11.06 11.65 9.15
CA SER A 125 -12.35 10.98 9.34
C SER A 125 -13.35 11.40 8.27
N THR A 126 -14.17 10.45 7.84
CA THR A 126 -15.30 10.65 6.94
C THR A 126 -16.60 10.43 7.71
N SER A 127 -17.53 11.39 7.60
CA SER A 127 -18.84 11.33 8.25
C SER A 127 -19.92 10.91 7.27
N TYR A 128 -20.70 9.91 7.64
CA TYR A 128 -21.80 9.34 6.87
C TYR A 128 -23.11 9.57 7.65
N PRO A 129 -23.80 10.70 7.41
CA PRO A 129 -25.14 10.92 7.97
C PRO A 129 -26.15 9.91 7.43
N LEU A 130 -27.11 9.51 8.27
CA LEU A 130 -28.22 8.63 7.88
C LEU A 130 -29.03 9.26 6.75
N LYS A 131 -29.32 8.46 5.70
CA LYS A 131 -30.14 8.85 4.55
C LYS A 131 -31.47 8.13 4.51
N SER A 132 -31.48 6.85 4.81
CA SER A 132 -32.71 6.05 4.82
C SER A 132 -32.62 4.92 5.83
N SER A 133 -33.79 4.46 6.29
CA SER A 133 -33.93 3.34 7.21
C SER A 133 -35.18 2.55 6.84
N VAL A 134 -35.05 1.24 6.77
CA VAL A 134 -36.13 0.29 6.48
C VAL A 134 -36.10 -0.81 7.54
N SER A 135 -37.18 -0.95 8.30
CA SER A 135 -37.29 -1.98 9.33
C SER A 135 -37.75 -3.32 8.75
N PHE A 136 -37.23 -4.42 9.27
CA PHE A 136 -37.77 -5.75 8.96
C PHE A 136 -38.97 -6.08 9.86
N PRO A 137 -39.95 -6.87 9.38
CA PRO A 137 -41.10 -7.31 10.19
C PRO A 137 -40.70 -8.06 11.47
N ASP A 138 -39.65 -8.89 11.38
CA ASP A 138 -39.17 -9.74 12.48
C ASP A 138 -38.13 -9.05 13.39
N GLY A 139 -38.00 -7.73 13.27
CA GLY A 139 -37.01 -6.94 14.00
C GLY A 139 -35.70 -6.72 13.23
N GLY A 140 -34.98 -5.66 13.59
CA GLY A 140 -33.83 -5.17 12.81
C GLY A 140 -34.23 -4.37 11.57
N GLY A 141 -33.35 -4.30 10.59
CA GLY A 141 -33.57 -3.49 9.39
C GLY A 141 -32.29 -3.20 8.61
N ILE A 142 -32.46 -2.38 7.57
CA ILE A 142 -31.39 -1.82 6.75
C ILE A 142 -31.36 -0.31 6.98
N GLN A 143 -30.18 0.22 7.27
CA GLN A 143 -29.93 1.65 7.32
C GLN A 143 -28.87 2.02 6.29
N THR A 144 -29.14 3.03 5.49
CA THR A 144 -28.19 3.55 4.50
C THR A 144 -27.74 4.94 4.94
N TYR A 145 -26.43 5.12 4.99
CA TYR A 145 -25.73 6.35 5.31
C TYR A 145 -24.93 6.80 4.09
N GLN A 146 -24.73 8.10 3.92
CA GLN A 146 -24.00 8.62 2.77
C GLN A 146 -23.20 9.87 3.14
N ALA A 147 -21.90 9.82 2.84
CA ALA A 147 -20.99 10.94 3.00
C ALA A 147 -21.15 11.98 1.88
N THR A 148 -20.50 13.14 2.04
CA THR A 148 -20.59 14.26 1.10
C THR A 148 -19.98 13.99 -0.26
N ASP A 149 -18.96 13.13 -0.31
CA ASP A 149 -18.31 12.64 -1.54
C ASP A 149 -19.18 11.62 -2.30
N GLY A 150 -20.32 11.22 -1.73
CA GLY A 150 -21.22 10.22 -2.28
C GLY A 150 -20.95 8.79 -1.81
N SER A 151 -19.86 8.53 -1.08
CA SER A 151 -19.53 7.24 -0.48
C SER A 151 -20.64 6.79 0.46
N LYS A 152 -20.91 5.49 0.52
CA LYS A 152 -22.08 4.93 1.21
C LYS A 152 -21.69 3.93 2.26
N ILE A 153 -22.46 3.88 3.33
CA ILE A 153 -22.44 2.78 4.30
C ILE A 153 -23.83 2.19 4.39
N THR A 154 -23.93 0.87 4.25
CA THR A 154 -25.18 0.13 4.47
C THR A 154 -25.01 -0.77 5.68
N GLU A 155 -25.75 -0.46 6.74
CA GLU A 155 -25.84 -1.29 7.94
C GLU A 155 -27.05 -2.22 7.80
N THR A 156 -26.83 -3.52 7.97
CA THR A 156 -27.90 -4.53 7.97
C THR A 156 -27.91 -5.24 9.33
N THR A 157 -29.04 -5.15 10.03
CA THR A 157 -29.28 -5.83 11.30
C THR A 157 -30.36 -6.89 11.12
N LYS A 158 -30.01 -8.16 11.37
CA LYS A 158 -30.93 -9.31 11.24
C LYS A 158 -30.77 -10.30 12.39
N TRP A 159 -31.80 -11.09 12.68
CA TRP A 159 -31.70 -12.19 13.64
C TRP A 159 -30.70 -13.25 13.14
N ASP A 160 -29.73 -13.61 13.98
CA ASP A 160 -28.77 -14.68 13.72
C ASP A 160 -29.04 -15.83 14.70
N ALA A 161 -29.65 -16.90 14.17
CA ALA A 161 -30.05 -18.06 14.94
C ALA A 161 -28.86 -18.84 15.53
N VAL A 162 -27.65 -18.71 14.96
CA VAL A 162 -26.46 -19.40 15.45
C VAL A 162 -26.00 -18.81 16.78
N ILE A 163 -26.12 -17.49 16.93
CA ILE A 163 -25.76 -16.78 18.17
C ILE A 163 -26.97 -16.46 19.07
N GLY A 164 -28.19 -16.71 18.58
CA GLY A 164 -29.43 -16.43 19.32
C GLY A 164 -29.63 -14.94 19.62
N ALA A 165 -29.17 -14.05 18.73
CA ALA A 165 -29.23 -12.61 18.92
C ALA A 165 -29.29 -11.85 17.58
N MET A 166 -29.62 -10.55 17.65
CA MET A 166 -29.52 -9.67 16.49
C MET A 166 -28.04 -9.45 16.14
N ARG A 167 -27.70 -9.67 14.86
CA ARG A 167 -26.37 -9.42 14.31
C ARG A 167 -26.43 -8.27 13.33
N THR A 168 -25.49 -7.35 13.47
CA THR A 168 -25.29 -6.24 12.56
C THR A 168 -24.02 -6.45 11.75
N THR A 169 -24.12 -6.29 10.44
CA THR A 169 -23.00 -6.21 9.50
C THR A 169 -23.10 -4.92 8.73
N THR A 170 -21.97 -4.30 8.45
CA THR A 170 -21.92 -3.01 7.78
C THR A 170 -21.04 -3.09 6.55
N VAL A 171 -21.50 -2.58 5.41
CA VAL A 171 -20.71 -2.50 4.18
C VAL A 171 -20.51 -1.04 3.82
N GLU A 172 -19.26 -0.62 3.79
CA GLU A 172 -18.82 0.68 3.29
C GLU A 172 -18.41 0.51 1.82
N THR A 173 -18.88 1.41 0.97
CA THR A 173 -18.51 1.48 -0.45
C THR A 173 -18.03 2.89 -0.71
N LEU A 174 -16.74 3.00 -1.02
CA LEU A 174 -16.14 4.27 -1.40
C LEU A 174 -16.53 4.61 -2.83
N VAL A 175 -16.78 5.90 -3.08
CA VAL A 175 -16.81 6.39 -4.44
C VAL A 175 -15.41 6.23 -5.03
N THR A 176 -15.37 5.70 -6.24
CA THR A 176 -14.17 5.56 -7.05
C THR A 176 -14.51 6.24 -8.35
N ASP A 177 -13.99 7.43 -8.57
CA ASP A 177 -14.13 8.21 -9.80
C ASP A 177 -12.72 8.70 -10.15
N PRO A 178 -12.16 8.39 -11.32
CA PRO A 178 -10.83 8.87 -11.67
C PRO A 178 -10.85 10.36 -12.05
N GLY A 179 -12.03 10.98 -12.15
CA GLY A 179 -12.18 12.31 -12.71
C GLY A 179 -11.87 12.31 -14.21
N PRO A 180 -11.69 13.50 -14.82
CA PRO A 180 -11.26 13.61 -16.20
C PRO A 180 -9.86 12.99 -16.35
N VAL A 181 -9.77 11.98 -17.21
CA VAL A 181 -8.53 11.32 -17.60
C VAL A 181 -7.92 12.06 -18.80
N GLU A 182 -6.58 12.18 -18.87
CA GLU A 182 -5.90 12.88 -19.96
C GLU A 182 -6.26 12.24 -21.33
N ALA A 183 -6.33 13.06 -22.39
CA ALA A 183 -6.71 12.55 -23.70
C ALA A 183 -5.66 11.54 -24.22
N GLY A 184 -6.09 10.29 -24.44
CA GLY A 184 -5.22 9.21 -24.88
C GLY A 184 -4.57 8.40 -23.74
N ASP A 185 -4.88 8.74 -22.49
CA ASP A 185 -4.55 7.92 -21.32
C ASP A 185 -5.55 6.76 -21.18
N ASP A 186 -5.10 5.68 -20.54
CA ASP A 186 -5.78 4.41 -20.50
C ASP A 186 -6.89 4.37 -19.44
N THR A 187 -7.77 3.39 -19.58
CA THR A 187 -8.72 3.01 -18.53
C THR A 187 -8.41 1.60 -18.07
N PHE A 188 -8.96 1.21 -16.91
CA PHE A 188 -8.84 -0.17 -16.45
C PHE A 188 -9.41 -1.13 -17.48
N THR A 189 -8.55 -1.98 -18.02
CA THR A 189 -8.93 -3.02 -19.00
C THR A 189 -8.37 -4.37 -18.60
N THR A 190 -9.12 -5.43 -18.88
CA THR A 190 -8.67 -6.82 -18.69
C THR A 190 -7.57 -7.20 -19.69
N ASP A 191 -7.03 -8.42 -19.58
CA ASP A 191 -5.95 -8.88 -20.44
C ASP A 191 -6.30 -8.89 -21.94
N ASP A 192 -7.58 -9.11 -22.27
CA ASP A 192 -8.13 -9.08 -23.62
C ASP A 192 -8.55 -7.67 -24.09
N GLY A 193 -8.33 -6.63 -23.27
CA GLY A 193 -8.66 -5.25 -23.58
C GLY A 193 -10.11 -4.84 -23.25
N THR A 194 -10.89 -5.69 -22.59
CA THR A 194 -12.27 -5.33 -22.18
C THR A 194 -12.24 -4.28 -21.06
N PRO A 195 -12.94 -3.14 -21.18
CA PRO A 195 -13.02 -2.14 -20.11
C PRO A 195 -13.68 -2.69 -18.84
N ILE A 196 -13.09 -2.36 -17.69
CA ILE A 196 -13.64 -2.65 -16.36
C ILE A 196 -14.47 -1.45 -15.93
N SER A 197 -15.72 -1.70 -15.51
CA SER A 197 -16.61 -0.62 -15.11
C SER A 197 -16.13 0.05 -13.82
N ILE A 198 -16.31 1.37 -13.72
CA ILE A 198 -15.99 2.12 -12.50
C ILE A 198 -16.74 1.57 -11.28
N GLY A 199 -17.98 1.09 -11.46
CA GLY A 199 -18.75 0.44 -10.40
C GLY A 199 -18.09 -0.83 -9.86
N ASP A 200 -17.44 -1.62 -10.72
CA ASP A 200 -16.73 -2.83 -10.32
C ASP A 200 -15.38 -2.55 -9.67
N LEU A 201 -14.81 -1.36 -9.88
CA LEU A 201 -13.59 -0.89 -9.21
C LEU A 201 -13.83 -0.39 -7.80
N GLN A 202 -15.09 -0.05 -7.44
CA GLN A 202 -15.40 0.55 -6.14
C GLN A 202 -14.84 -0.28 -4.98
N LEU A 203 -14.02 0.38 -4.17
CA LEU A 203 -13.45 -0.24 -2.98
C LEU A 203 -14.54 -0.40 -1.92
N THR A 204 -14.69 -1.64 -1.46
CA THR A 204 -15.67 -2.00 -0.43
C THR A 204 -14.99 -2.56 0.80
N TYR A 205 -15.49 -2.15 1.98
CA TYR A 205 -15.12 -2.72 3.27
C TYR A 205 -16.33 -3.37 3.89
N THR A 206 -16.19 -4.63 4.30
CA THR A 206 -17.18 -5.29 5.15
C THR A 206 -16.71 -5.22 6.58
N TRP A 207 -17.57 -4.73 7.45
CA TRP A 207 -17.33 -4.52 8.86
C TRP A 207 -18.21 -5.46 9.69
N ALA A 208 -17.61 -6.06 10.71
CA ALA A 208 -18.29 -6.90 11.68
C ALA A 208 -17.77 -6.62 13.09
N ARG A 209 -18.47 -7.20 14.08
CA ARG A 209 -18.06 -7.17 15.49
C ARG A 209 -17.59 -8.57 15.90
N PRO A 210 -16.31 -8.94 15.65
CA PRO A 210 -15.82 -10.27 15.97
C PRO A 210 -15.76 -10.49 17.49
N ALA A 211 -15.85 -11.75 17.90
CA ALA A 211 -15.60 -12.12 19.29
C ALA A 211 -14.17 -11.71 19.71
N GLY A 212 -14.03 -11.11 20.89
CA GLY A 212 -12.74 -10.60 21.38
C GLY A 212 -12.44 -9.14 21.04
N ALA A 213 -13.20 -8.49 20.15
CA ALA A 213 -13.08 -7.05 19.95
C ALA A 213 -13.52 -6.29 21.23
N PRO A 214 -12.76 -5.27 21.68
CA PRO A 214 -13.14 -4.48 22.84
C PRO A 214 -14.50 -3.79 22.66
N SER A 215 -15.31 -3.74 23.72
CA SER A 215 -16.66 -3.14 23.66
C SER A 215 -16.65 -1.65 23.30
N ALA A 216 -15.58 -0.93 23.67
CA ALA A 216 -15.40 0.49 23.35
C ALA A 216 -15.03 0.75 21.87
N ASP A 217 -14.57 -0.27 21.15
CA ASP A 217 -14.15 -0.19 19.75
C ASP A 217 -14.38 -1.56 19.07
N PRO A 218 -15.65 -1.93 18.83
CA PRO A 218 -16.00 -3.31 18.53
C PRO A 218 -15.90 -3.66 17.04
N TRP A 219 -15.83 -2.66 16.15
CA TRP A 219 -15.90 -2.88 14.71
C TRP A 219 -14.54 -3.22 14.10
N ARG A 220 -14.52 -4.21 13.22
CA ARG A 220 -13.34 -4.65 12.48
C ARG A 220 -13.70 -4.94 11.03
N VAL A 221 -12.77 -4.62 10.13
CA VAL A 221 -12.87 -4.99 8.71
C VAL A 221 -12.67 -6.49 8.59
N THR A 222 -13.64 -7.21 8.02
CA THR A 222 -13.54 -8.64 7.70
C THR A 222 -13.29 -8.89 6.23
N ASP A 223 -13.61 -7.94 5.35
CA ASP A 223 -13.35 -8.07 3.92
C ASP A 223 -13.01 -6.71 3.33
N VAL A 224 -12.02 -6.65 2.45
CA VAL A 224 -11.67 -5.44 1.70
C VAL A 224 -11.34 -5.77 0.25
N GLY A 225 -11.86 -4.99 -0.70
CA GLY A 225 -11.57 -5.14 -2.12
C GLY A 225 -12.72 -4.70 -3.00
N SER A 226 -12.68 -5.07 -4.27
CA SER A 226 -13.64 -4.65 -5.29
C SER A 226 -14.29 -5.86 -5.97
N THR A 227 -15.36 -5.62 -6.74
CA THR A 227 -16.00 -6.68 -7.53
C THR A 227 -15.07 -7.18 -8.63
N ALA A 228 -14.34 -6.28 -9.28
CA ALA A 228 -13.44 -6.59 -10.40
C ALA A 228 -12.28 -7.51 -10.00
N PHE A 229 -11.73 -7.35 -8.79
CA PHE A 229 -10.49 -8.01 -8.38
C PHE A 229 -10.69 -9.04 -7.25
N GLY A 230 -11.88 -9.10 -6.66
CA GLY A 230 -12.16 -9.90 -5.48
C GLY A 230 -11.74 -9.19 -4.19
N LYS A 231 -11.98 -9.87 -3.06
CA LYS A 231 -11.78 -9.31 -1.72
C LYS A 231 -10.78 -10.14 -0.93
N SER A 232 -9.90 -9.43 -0.22
CA SER A 232 -9.11 -9.99 0.87
C SER A 232 -10.03 -10.23 2.06
N THR A 233 -10.06 -11.45 2.61
CA THR A 233 -10.88 -11.79 3.77
C THR A 233 -10.01 -11.91 5.03
N ILE A 234 -10.37 -11.18 6.08
CA ILE A 234 -9.69 -11.09 7.35
C ILE A 234 -10.52 -11.76 8.43
N THR A 235 -9.88 -12.60 9.22
CA THR A 235 -10.48 -13.29 10.37
C THR A 235 -9.73 -12.94 11.65
N TYR A 236 -10.43 -13.00 12.78
CA TYR A 236 -9.90 -12.60 14.08
C TYR A 236 -9.94 -13.78 15.06
N ASP A 237 -8.99 -13.81 15.99
CA ASP A 237 -8.99 -14.73 17.12
C ASP A 237 -9.86 -14.23 18.28
N ALA A 238 -9.98 -15.03 19.34
CA ALA A 238 -10.78 -14.69 20.51
C ALA A 238 -10.23 -13.51 21.35
N GLN A 239 -9.03 -13.01 21.03
CA GLN A 239 -8.43 -11.82 21.64
C GLN A 239 -8.57 -10.59 20.72
N GLY A 240 -9.32 -10.71 19.61
CA GLY A 240 -9.53 -9.63 18.65
C GLY A 240 -8.31 -9.33 17.77
N ARG A 241 -7.32 -10.24 17.69
CA ARG A 241 -6.15 -10.10 16.80
C ARG A 241 -6.41 -10.81 15.48
N VAL A 242 -5.76 -10.40 14.38
CA VAL A 242 -5.91 -11.08 13.08
C VAL A 242 -5.38 -12.51 13.18
N SER A 243 -6.17 -13.51 12.78
CA SER A 243 -5.78 -14.92 12.79
C SER A 243 -5.45 -15.44 11.39
N THR A 244 -6.21 -15.02 10.37
CA THR A 244 -5.86 -15.24 8.96
C THR A 244 -6.24 -14.07 8.07
N VAL A 245 -5.45 -13.87 7.01
CA VAL A 245 -5.78 -13.07 5.83
C VAL A 245 -5.82 -14.01 4.64
N LYS A 246 -6.91 -13.98 3.87
CA LYS A 246 -7.08 -14.78 2.66
C LYS A 246 -7.12 -13.87 1.46
N GLU A 247 -6.36 -14.22 0.43
CA GLU A 247 -6.31 -13.47 -0.83
C GLU A 247 -6.91 -14.31 -1.96
N PRO A 248 -7.71 -13.70 -2.85
CA PRO A 248 -8.25 -14.39 -4.01
C PRO A 248 -7.14 -14.77 -5.01
N ALA A 249 -7.44 -15.73 -5.89
CA ALA A 249 -6.53 -16.08 -6.97
C ALA A 249 -6.49 -14.99 -8.06
N GLY A 250 -5.28 -14.70 -8.54
CA GLY A 250 -5.03 -14.01 -9.80
C GLY A 250 -4.86 -14.97 -10.97
N THR A 251 -4.59 -14.42 -12.16
CA THR A 251 -4.32 -15.17 -13.39
C THR A 251 -3.09 -16.08 -13.26
N ALA A 252 -2.02 -15.56 -12.65
CA ALA A 252 -0.75 -16.27 -12.46
C ALA A 252 -0.45 -16.63 -10.99
N THR A 253 -1.33 -16.28 -10.06
CA THR A 253 -1.13 -16.50 -8.62
C THR A 253 -2.31 -17.27 -8.02
N PRO A 254 -2.09 -18.44 -7.39
CA PRO A 254 -3.17 -19.14 -6.70
C PRO A 254 -3.66 -18.32 -5.50
N ALA A 255 -4.89 -18.60 -5.06
CA ALA A 255 -5.40 -18.05 -3.82
C ALA A 255 -4.45 -18.38 -2.66
N SER A 256 -4.35 -17.50 -1.67
CA SER A 256 -3.47 -17.71 -0.52
C SER A 256 -4.18 -17.52 0.81
N VAL A 257 -3.66 -18.21 1.83
CA VAL A 257 -4.07 -18.04 3.23
C VAL A 257 -2.81 -17.77 4.04
N THR A 258 -2.72 -16.55 4.57
CA THR A 258 -1.69 -16.13 5.51
C THR A 258 -2.23 -16.31 6.92
N ARG A 259 -1.57 -17.14 7.74
CA ARG A 259 -1.94 -17.45 9.13
C ARG A 259 -0.95 -16.80 10.09
N PHE A 260 -1.50 -16.24 11.16
CA PHE A 260 -0.76 -15.55 12.22
C PHE A 260 -0.82 -16.38 13.50
N THR A 261 0.36 -16.75 14.02
CA THR A 261 0.47 -17.51 15.27
C THR A 261 1.05 -16.60 16.34
N TYR A 262 0.39 -16.53 17.49
CA TYR A 262 0.82 -15.70 18.62
C TYR A 262 1.45 -16.54 19.73
N ALA A 263 2.48 -16.01 20.38
CA ALA A 263 3.10 -16.67 21.52
C ALA A 263 2.15 -16.68 22.74
N THR A 264 2.08 -17.81 23.44
CA THR A 264 1.30 -17.97 24.66
C THR A 264 2.13 -17.80 25.94
N ALA A 265 3.45 -17.87 25.82
CA ALA A 265 4.41 -17.71 26.91
C ALA A 265 5.60 -16.86 26.47
N THR A 266 6.23 -16.17 27.43
CA THR A 266 7.45 -15.41 27.18
C THR A 266 8.67 -16.31 27.42
N THR A 267 9.52 -16.45 26.39
CA THR A 267 10.80 -17.16 26.47
C THR A 267 12.01 -16.22 26.39
N ALA A 268 11.78 -14.94 26.06
CA ALA A 268 12.81 -13.91 26.11
C ALA A 268 13.36 -13.71 27.54
N THR A 269 14.67 -13.55 27.67
CA THR A 269 15.38 -13.33 28.94
C THR A 269 16.30 -12.11 28.86
N GLY A 270 16.82 -11.64 30.00
CA GLY A 270 17.73 -10.47 30.03
C GLY A 270 18.98 -10.62 29.14
N THR A 271 19.33 -11.83 28.75
CA THR A 271 20.51 -12.16 27.95
C THR A 271 20.20 -12.79 26.59
N SER A 272 18.93 -13.10 26.30
CA SER A 272 18.55 -13.78 25.04
C SER A 272 17.20 -13.30 24.52
N THR A 273 17.10 -13.09 23.22
CA THR A 273 15.82 -12.83 22.56
C THR A 273 14.98 -14.12 22.51
N GLY A 274 13.65 -13.97 22.39
CA GLY A 274 12.74 -15.11 22.35
C GLY A 274 11.30 -14.69 22.07
N ASP A 275 10.37 -15.61 22.28
CA ASP A 275 8.93 -15.35 22.21
C ASP A 275 8.51 -14.40 23.35
N TYR A 276 7.49 -13.57 23.11
CA TYR A 276 6.86 -12.75 24.14
C TYR A 276 5.34 -12.99 24.14
N ALA A 277 4.77 -13.36 25.27
CA ALA A 277 3.36 -13.71 25.39
C ALA A 277 2.43 -12.61 24.83
N GLY A 278 1.51 -13.00 23.95
CA GLY A 278 0.56 -12.12 23.29
C GLY A 278 1.06 -11.47 22.00
N ARG A 279 2.38 -11.51 21.70
CA ARG A 279 2.97 -10.98 20.46
C ARG A 279 2.98 -12.02 19.34
N LEU A 280 3.12 -11.53 18.12
CA LEU A 280 3.21 -12.37 16.94
C LEU A 280 4.48 -13.22 17.01
N LYS A 281 4.36 -14.53 16.84
CA LYS A 281 5.50 -15.46 16.87
C LYS A 281 5.97 -15.80 15.48
N GLU A 282 5.03 -16.10 14.58
CA GLU A 282 5.32 -16.51 13.22
C GLU A 282 4.14 -16.22 12.28
N ILE A 283 4.48 -16.10 11.00
CA ILE A 283 3.53 -16.04 9.88
C ILE A 283 3.79 -17.23 8.97
N ALA A 284 2.72 -17.96 8.66
CA ALA A 284 2.75 -19.06 7.71
C ALA A 284 1.81 -18.79 6.53
N VAL A 285 2.28 -19.02 5.31
CA VAL A 285 1.52 -18.81 4.08
C VAL A 285 1.23 -20.14 3.41
N THR A 286 0.00 -20.33 2.99
CA THR A 286 -0.44 -21.48 2.18
C THR A 286 -0.94 -20.96 0.84
N TYR A 287 -0.42 -21.48 -0.27
CA TYR A 287 -0.86 -21.10 -1.61
C TYR A 287 -1.59 -22.27 -2.28
N GLY A 288 -2.84 -22.06 -2.68
CA GLY A 288 -3.68 -23.12 -3.24
C GLY A 288 -3.75 -24.34 -2.33
N THR A 289 -3.20 -25.46 -2.80
CA THR A 289 -3.12 -26.74 -2.07
C THR A 289 -1.70 -27.09 -1.61
N GLU A 290 -0.75 -26.16 -1.74
CA GLU A 290 0.65 -26.34 -1.32
C GLU A 290 0.76 -26.48 0.21
N ALA A 291 1.87 -27.07 0.68
CA ALA A 291 2.14 -27.14 2.10
C ALA A 291 2.44 -25.74 2.68
N PRO A 292 1.95 -25.40 3.90
CA PRO A 292 2.24 -24.12 4.52
C PRO A 292 3.75 -23.86 4.66
N GLN A 293 4.19 -22.66 4.30
CA GLN A 293 5.57 -22.19 4.47
C GLN A 293 5.63 -21.13 5.56
N ILE A 294 6.62 -21.20 6.44
CA ILE A 294 6.83 -20.17 7.47
C ILE A 294 7.72 -19.09 6.85
N GLU A 295 7.13 -17.95 6.51
CA GLU A 295 7.81 -16.83 5.82
C GLU A 295 8.32 -15.76 6.80
N ALA A 296 7.86 -15.76 8.06
CA ALA A 296 8.40 -14.88 9.09
C ALA A 296 8.38 -15.52 10.49
N ARG A 297 9.42 -15.26 11.28
CA ARG A 297 9.50 -15.51 12.73
C ARG A 297 10.01 -14.26 13.43
N TYR A 298 9.47 -14.00 14.62
CA TYR A 298 9.76 -12.80 15.41
C TYR A 298 10.41 -13.18 16.73
N ALA A 299 11.43 -12.42 17.13
CA ALA A 299 12.06 -12.55 18.43
C ALA A 299 12.13 -11.19 19.13
N TYR A 300 11.79 -11.21 20.42
CA TYR A 300 11.63 -10.05 21.28
C TYR A 300 12.64 -10.07 22.42
N ASP A 301 12.86 -8.92 23.05
CA ASP A 301 13.50 -8.85 24.36
C ASP A 301 12.49 -9.03 25.52
N PRO A 302 12.92 -9.07 26.79
CA PRO A 302 12.03 -9.24 27.95
C PRO A 302 11.02 -8.10 28.16
N ASN A 303 11.20 -6.96 27.50
CA ASN A 303 10.26 -5.84 27.54
C ASN A 303 9.25 -5.90 26.39
N GLY A 304 9.34 -6.93 25.54
CA GLY A 304 8.46 -7.13 24.39
C GLY A 304 8.79 -6.21 23.21
N LEU A 305 9.99 -5.61 23.16
CA LEU A 305 10.46 -4.89 21.99
C LEU A 305 10.97 -5.88 20.95
N LEU A 306 10.55 -5.72 19.70
CA LEU A 306 10.95 -6.60 18.60
C LEU A 306 12.44 -6.41 18.29
N ARG A 307 13.23 -7.47 18.33
CA ARG A 307 14.69 -7.42 18.08
C ARG A 307 15.09 -8.03 16.75
N THR A 308 14.39 -9.06 16.31
CA THR A 308 14.77 -9.77 15.08
C THR A 308 13.54 -10.28 14.35
N VAL A 309 13.58 -10.19 13.02
CA VAL A 309 12.69 -10.91 12.11
C VAL A 309 13.54 -11.76 11.18
N THR A 310 13.16 -13.02 11.03
CA THR A 310 13.81 -13.98 10.12
C THR A 310 12.79 -14.61 9.19
N ASP A 311 13.22 -14.99 8.00
CA ASP A 311 12.48 -15.82 7.06
C ASP A 311 13.06 -17.24 7.07
N PRO A 312 12.42 -18.20 7.77
CA PRO A 312 12.87 -19.59 7.79
C PRO A 312 12.80 -20.26 6.41
N SER A 313 11.87 -19.86 5.55
CA SER A 313 11.71 -20.45 4.21
C SER A 313 12.87 -20.07 3.28
N ALA A 314 13.44 -18.87 3.46
CA ALA A 314 14.61 -18.41 2.73
C ALA A 314 15.94 -18.62 3.49
N GLY A 315 15.88 -19.04 4.77
CA GLY A 315 17.06 -19.14 5.64
C GLY A 315 17.75 -17.79 5.89
N ALA A 316 16.98 -16.69 5.87
CA ALA A 316 17.50 -15.32 5.86
C ALA A 316 17.08 -14.51 7.09
N VAL A 317 17.93 -13.60 7.54
CA VAL A 317 17.53 -12.54 8.48
C VAL A 317 16.84 -11.45 7.67
N GLN A 318 15.58 -11.16 7.98
CA GLN A 318 14.83 -10.08 7.33
C GLN A 318 15.11 -8.73 7.97
N GLY A 319 15.30 -8.69 9.30
CA GLY A 319 15.69 -7.46 9.96
C GLY A 319 16.12 -7.61 11.42
N THR A 320 16.94 -6.66 11.89
CA THR A 320 17.37 -6.51 13.27
C THR A 320 17.14 -5.08 13.74
N TYR A 321 16.79 -4.92 15.03
CA TYR A 321 16.33 -3.64 15.58
C TYR A 321 16.92 -3.39 16.97
N THR A 322 17.38 -2.16 17.19
CA THR A 322 17.71 -1.64 18.53
C THR A 322 16.90 -0.39 18.83
N TYR A 323 16.75 -0.11 20.14
CA TYR A 323 15.95 0.99 20.61
C TYR A 323 16.76 1.85 21.59
N ASP A 324 16.39 3.11 21.67
CA ASP A 324 16.82 4.00 22.74
C ASP A 324 16.00 3.75 24.04
N PRO A 325 16.35 4.39 25.17
CA PRO A 325 15.65 4.19 26.44
C PRO A 325 14.16 4.58 26.43
N VAL A 326 13.69 5.33 25.42
CA VAL A 326 12.29 5.75 25.27
C VAL A 326 11.53 4.82 24.31
N GLY A 327 12.21 3.82 23.75
CA GLY A 327 11.62 2.82 22.85
C GLY A 327 11.52 3.27 21.39
N ARG A 328 12.21 4.35 21.00
CA ARG A 328 12.35 4.71 19.57
C ARG A 328 13.44 3.87 18.94
N LEU A 329 13.30 3.51 17.67
CA LEU A 329 14.37 2.82 16.94
C LEU A 329 15.65 3.65 16.96
N SER A 330 16.73 3.08 17.48
CA SER A 330 18.08 3.65 17.42
C SER A 330 18.93 3.02 16.33
N SER A 331 18.63 1.78 15.93
CA SER A 331 19.25 1.13 14.78
C SER A 331 18.27 0.18 14.10
N ILE A 332 18.40 0.09 12.78
CA ILE A 332 17.74 -0.88 11.93
C ILE A 332 18.76 -1.44 10.95
N GLU A 333 18.74 -2.75 10.75
CA GLU A 333 19.35 -3.40 9.59
C GLU A 333 18.31 -4.37 9.03
N SER A 334 17.73 -4.06 7.87
CA SER A 334 16.71 -4.90 7.24
C SER A 334 16.85 -5.00 5.74
N VAL A 335 16.22 -6.03 5.15
CA VAL A 335 16.16 -6.21 3.70
C VAL A 335 15.38 -5.08 3.02
N THR A 336 14.38 -4.50 3.70
CA THR A 336 13.53 -3.43 3.17
C THR A 336 14.22 -2.07 3.24
N SER A 337 14.86 -1.76 4.37
CA SER A 337 15.34 -0.42 4.67
C SER A 337 16.85 -0.26 4.60
N GLY A 338 17.60 -1.37 4.54
CA GLY A 338 19.05 -1.35 4.70
C GLY A 338 19.46 -1.05 6.15
N GLY A 339 20.72 -0.66 6.33
CA GLY A 339 21.35 -0.41 7.62
C GLY A 339 21.42 1.07 7.99
N TRP A 340 20.85 1.45 9.14
CA TRP A 340 20.82 2.82 9.65
C TRP A 340 21.01 2.88 11.18
N GLN A 341 21.70 3.93 11.62
CA GLN A 341 21.59 4.48 12.98
C GLN A 341 20.66 5.69 12.94
N LEU A 342 19.82 5.82 13.96
CA LEU A 342 18.89 6.91 14.16
C LEU A 342 19.13 7.51 15.54
N SER A 343 19.19 8.84 15.60
CA SER A 343 19.23 9.58 16.86
C SER A 343 18.24 10.73 16.81
N PHE A 344 17.46 10.92 17.86
CA PHE A 344 16.39 11.91 17.90
C PHE A 344 16.81 13.08 18.81
N PRO A 345 17.00 14.29 18.26
CA PRO A 345 17.26 15.47 19.06
C PRO A 345 16.12 15.75 20.05
N ALA A 346 16.43 16.47 21.13
CA ALA A 346 15.41 16.96 22.05
C ALA A 346 14.39 17.85 21.30
N GLY A 347 13.10 17.69 21.57
CA GLY A 347 12.05 18.45 20.89
C GLY A 347 11.79 18.03 19.43
N ALA A 348 12.39 16.95 18.92
CA ALA A 348 12.27 16.58 17.50
C ALA A 348 11.90 15.11 17.29
N ALA A 349 10.87 14.90 16.46
CA ALA A 349 10.55 13.58 15.90
C ALA A 349 11.32 13.27 14.60
N ALA A 350 11.93 14.28 13.96
CA ALA A 350 12.83 14.06 12.84
C ALA A 350 14.19 13.55 13.35
N PRO A 351 14.62 12.33 12.97
CA PRO A 351 15.90 11.80 13.40
C PRO A 351 17.06 12.42 12.62
N GLN A 352 18.23 12.47 13.25
CA GLN A 352 19.50 12.47 12.55
C GLN A 352 19.87 11.02 12.23
N VAL A 353 20.28 10.78 10.98
CA VAL A 353 20.50 9.43 10.47
C VAL A 353 21.91 9.26 9.93
N VAL A 354 22.49 8.09 10.17
CA VAL A 354 23.77 7.67 9.61
C VAL A 354 23.59 6.29 9.02
N ALA A 355 23.96 6.10 7.75
CA ALA A 355 23.98 4.77 7.16
C ALA A 355 25.07 3.93 7.83
N THR A 356 24.76 2.70 8.26
CA THR A 356 25.73 1.78 8.88
C THR A 356 26.47 0.91 7.87
N GLY A 357 26.19 1.11 6.59
CA GLY A 357 26.73 0.35 5.47
C GLY A 357 27.69 1.15 4.57
N THR A 358 28.16 0.57 3.46
CA THR A 358 28.65 1.34 2.29
C THR A 358 27.68 2.46 1.93
N ASP A 359 28.22 3.60 1.52
CA ASP A 359 27.44 4.78 1.17
C ASP A 359 26.48 4.50 0.01
N MET A 360 25.33 5.15 0.01
CA MET A 360 24.51 5.25 -1.21
C MET A 360 25.35 5.94 -2.29
N PRO A 361 25.15 5.63 -3.59
CA PRO A 361 25.80 6.38 -4.65
C PRO A 361 25.55 7.90 -4.47
N ALA A 362 26.49 8.74 -4.91
CA ALA A 362 26.22 10.17 -4.96
C ALA A 362 25.12 10.44 -6.00
N ASN A 363 24.33 11.50 -5.82
CA ASN A 363 23.34 11.89 -6.82
C ASN A 363 24.04 12.21 -8.16
N GLY A 364 23.69 11.48 -9.23
CA GLY A 364 24.40 11.56 -10.52
C GLY A 364 25.73 10.80 -10.57
N GLY A 365 26.07 10.02 -9.54
CA GLY A 365 27.21 9.12 -9.52
C GLY A 365 26.95 7.80 -10.24
N PRO A 366 28.01 7.00 -10.50
CA PRO A 366 27.90 5.73 -11.21
C PRO A 366 26.95 4.77 -10.46
N THR A 367 26.10 4.08 -11.21
CA THR A 367 25.21 3.04 -10.65
C THR A 367 25.96 1.71 -10.55
N GLU A 368 25.73 0.95 -9.49
CA GLU A 368 26.37 -0.36 -9.34
C GLU A 368 25.51 -1.40 -10.07
N GLY A 369 25.99 -1.95 -11.18
CA GLY A 369 25.11 -2.73 -12.02
C GLY A 369 25.67 -3.10 -13.39
N ALA A 370 24.75 -3.34 -14.32
CA ALA A 370 25.10 -3.67 -15.68
C ALA A 370 25.91 -2.56 -16.37
N ALA A 371 26.88 -2.96 -17.19
CA ALA A 371 27.63 -2.01 -18.00
C ALA A 371 26.74 -1.38 -19.09
N GLY A 372 27.14 -0.21 -19.59
CA GLY A 372 26.43 0.51 -20.66
C GLY A 372 25.18 1.28 -20.19
N LEU A 373 24.84 1.25 -18.90
CA LEU A 373 23.75 2.06 -18.34
C LEU A 373 24.07 3.56 -18.29
N ASP A 374 25.32 3.97 -18.39
CA ASP A 374 25.67 5.40 -18.46
C ASP A 374 25.91 5.87 -19.91
N ASP A 375 25.93 4.95 -20.88
CA ASP A 375 26.08 5.28 -22.30
C ASP A 375 24.72 5.74 -22.88
N PRO A 376 24.59 6.99 -23.35
CA PRO A 376 23.34 7.48 -23.94
C PRO A 376 23.01 6.84 -25.29
N ASN A 377 23.99 6.22 -25.98
CA ASN A 377 23.80 5.60 -27.29
C ASN A 377 23.53 4.09 -27.21
N ALA A 378 23.72 3.48 -26.04
CA ALA A 378 23.39 2.08 -25.85
C ALA A 378 21.87 1.89 -25.99
N THR A 379 21.46 0.93 -26.81
CA THR A 379 20.04 0.55 -27.00
C THR A 379 19.73 -0.85 -26.48
N GLU A 380 20.76 -1.62 -26.15
CA GLU A 380 20.67 -3.01 -25.70
C GLU A 380 21.77 -3.31 -24.66
N PRO A 381 21.61 -4.38 -23.85
CA PRO A 381 22.65 -4.81 -22.93
C PRO A 381 23.90 -5.30 -23.68
N PRO A 382 25.10 -5.16 -23.10
CA PRO A 382 26.32 -5.73 -23.68
C PRO A 382 26.18 -7.24 -23.90
N ALA A 383 26.58 -7.74 -25.07
CA ALA A 383 26.49 -9.15 -25.43
C ALA A 383 27.19 -10.10 -24.43
N GLY A 384 28.27 -9.63 -23.78
CA GLY A 384 29.01 -10.40 -22.76
C GLY A 384 28.29 -10.53 -21.41
N ASP A 385 27.15 -9.88 -21.21
CA ASP A 385 26.34 -10.01 -20.00
C ASP A 385 25.31 -11.15 -20.08
N PHE A 386 25.17 -11.77 -21.25
CA PHE A 386 24.29 -12.91 -21.47
C PHE A 386 25.00 -14.22 -21.11
N LEU A 387 24.27 -15.07 -20.40
CA LEU A 387 24.73 -16.38 -19.97
C LEU A 387 24.64 -17.36 -21.16
N PRO A 388 25.59 -18.30 -21.29
CA PRO A 388 25.52 -19.33 -22.31
C PRO A 388 24.27 -20.22 -22.15
N ASP A 389 23.81 -20.81 -23.25
CA ASP A 389 22.72 -21.78 -23.22
C ASP A 389 23.05 -22.96 -22.29
N GLY A 390 22.06 -23.37 -21.49
CA GLY A 390 22.22 -24.43 -20.48
C GLY A 390 22.87 -24.00 -19.16
N VAL A 391 23.26 -22.72 -19.01
CA VAL A 391 23.74 -22.16 -17.74
C VAL A 391 22.63 -21.36 -17.07
N ASP A 392 22.03 -21.95 -16.04
CA ASP A 392 21.09 -21.27 -15.15
C ASP A 392 21.74 -21.07 -13.78
N PRO A 393 22.32 -19.89 -13.49
CA PRO A 393 22.90 -19.64 -12.18
C PRO A 393 21.79 -19.73 -11.13
N PRO A 394 22.11 -20.21 -9.92
CA PRO A 394 21.10 -20.40 -8.89
C PRO A 394 20.53 -19.07 -8.36
N GLN A 395 21.17 -17.93 -8.67
CA GLN A 395 20.84 -16.61 -8.14
C GLN A 395 21.21 -15.50 -9.13
N SER A 396 20.53 -14.37 -9.01
CA SER A 396 20.84 -13.14 -9.73
C SER A 396 22.26 -12.65 -9.48
N TYR A 397 22.85 -11.99 -10.49
CA TYR A 397 24.10 -11.26 -10.34
C TYR A 397 23.86 -9.74 -10.21
N PRO A 398 24.56 -9.05 -9.29
CA PRO A 398 25.29 -9.63 -8.17
C PRO A 398 24.31 -10.21 -7.13
N LYS A 399 24.75 -11.21 -6.35
CA LYS A 399 23.88 -11.94 -5.40
C LYS A 399 23.11 -11.06 -4.42
N LYS A 400 23.64 -9.88 -4.08
CA LYS A 400 23.00 -8.90 -3.20
C LYS A 400 21.76 -8.23 -3.83
N CYS A 401 21.62 -8.29 -5.15
CA CYS A 401 20.52 -7.72 -5.93
C CYS A 401 19.49 -8.80 -6.28
N ASN A 402 18.90 -9.42 -5.27
CA ASN A 402 17.99 -10.55 -5.44
C ASN A 402 16.55 -10.26 -4.99
N THR A 403 16.24 -9.03 -4.56
CA THR A 403 14.90 -8.61 -4.09
C THR A 403 14.40 -7.42 -4.90
N ALA A 404 13.08 -7.24 -4.99
CA ALA A 404 12.48 -6.12 -5.72
C ALA A 404 12.97 -4.77 -5.16
N VAL A 405 13.07 -4.65 -3.83
CA VAL A 405 13.54 -3.42 -3.17
C VAL A 405 14.96 -3.01 -3.58
N THR A 406 15.89 -3.96 -3.74
CA THR A 406 17.26 -3.65 -4.14
C THR A 406 17.38 -3.07 -5.55
N TRP A 407 16.43 -3.40 -6.43
CA TRP A 407 16.40 -2.93 -7.82
C TRP A 407 15.50 -1.70 -8.02
N MET A 408 14.29 -1.73 -7.47
CA MET A 408 13.25 -0.74 -7.74
C MET A 408 13.45 0.55 -6.94
N TRP A 409 14.01 0.47 -5.72
CA TRP A 409 14.20 1.63 -4.86
C TRP A 409 15.64 2.09 -4.85
N TYR A 410 15.83 3.39 -4.57
CA TYR A 410 17.17 3.88 -4.34
C TYR A 410 17.70 3.39 -3.00
N THR A 411 18.38 2.25 -3.05
CA THR A 411 19.00 1.63 -1.89
C THR A 411 20.52 1.62 -2.04
N LYS A 412 21.19 1.39 -0.92
CA LYS A 412 22.65 1.23 -0.83
C LYS A 412 23.23 0.22 -1.82
N SER A 413 22.49 -0.83 -2.19
CA SER A 413 23.01 -1.85 -3.10
C SER A 413 23.25 -1.31 -4.52
N GLY A 414 22.66 -0.16 -4.85
CA GLY A 414 22.90 0.58 -6.09
C GLY A 414 22.46 -0.16 -7.36
N CYS A 415 21.74 -1.27 -7.21
CA CYS A 415 21.47 -2.22 -8.27
C CYS A 415 20.73 -1.55 -9.42
N SER A 416 21.31 -1.61 -10.61
CA SER A 416 20.65 -1.17 -11.84
C SER A 416 21.06 -2.05 -13.01
N ALA A 417 20.10 -2.34 -13.89
CA ALA A 417 20.27 -3.25 -15.00
C ALA A 417 19.26 -2.92 -16.09
N TRP A 418 19.57 -3.29 -17.33
CA TRP A 418 18.60 -3.27 -18.41
C TRP A 418 17.41 -4.18 -18.07
N ALA A 419 16.21 -3.83 -18.53
CA ALA A 419 15.01 -4.64 -18.33
C ALA A 419 14.37 -5.00 -19.66
N TRP A 420 14.00 -6.27 -19.83
CA TRP A 420 13.24 -6.74 -20.99
C TRP A 420 11.74 -6.56 -20.75
N HIS A 421 11.13 -5.55 -21.36
CA HIS A 421 9.71 -5.27 -21.17
C HIS A 421 9.03 -4.82 -22.48
N GLY A 422 7.82 -5.31 -22.75
CA GLY A 422 7.11 -5.02 -24.00
C GLY A 422 7.85 -5.48 -25.27
N GLY A 423 8.61 -6.59 -25.17
CA GLY A 423 9.33 -7.16 -26.30
C GLY A 423 10.60 -6.41 -26.72
N LYS A 424 11.11 -5.49 -25.90
CA LYS A 424 12.35 -4.73 -26.16
C LYS A 424 13.17 -4.57 -24.88
N TRP A 425 14.47 -4.36 -25.03
CA TRP A 425 15.35 -3.91 -23.95
C TRP A 425 15.09 -2.45 -23.63
N ARG A 426 15.00 -2.14 -22.33
CA ARG A 426 14.77 -0.80 -21.83
C ARG A 426 15.82 -0.45 -20.79
N LYS A 427 16.33 0.75 -20.95
CA LYS A 427 17.26 1.36 -20.01
C LYS A 427 16.45 1.98 -18.87
N PRO A 428 16.76 1.66 -17.59
CA PRO A 428 16.09 2.32 -16.48
C PRO A 428 16.62 3.73 -16.28
N ASP A 429 15.79 4.62 -15.75
CA ASP A 429 16.12 5.95 -15.29
C ASP A 429 15.59 6.21 -13.87
N TRP A 430 16.06 7.28 -13.24
CA TRP A 430 15.52 7.73 -11.97
C TRP A 430 14.19 8.45 -12.15
N LYS A 431 13.17 7.98 -11.45
CA LYS A 431 11.85 8.61 -11.35
C LYS A 431 11.66 9.19 -9.95
N ARG A 432 10.83 10.21 -9.83
CA ARG A 432 10.55 10.88 -8.56
C ARG A 432 9.06 10.88 -8.30
N THR A 433 8.66 10.37 -7.14
CA THR A 433 7.28 10.41 -6.65
C THR A 433 6.92 11.80 -6.12
N ALA A 434 5.62 12.05 -5.85
CA ALA A 434 5.15 13.32 -5.29
C ALA A 434 5.83 13.70 -3.96
N SER A 435 6.21 12.74 -3.11
CA SER A 435 6.98 13.02 -1.88
C SER A 435 8.46 13.34 -2.11
N GLY A 436 8.94 13.22 -3.34
CA GLY A 436 10.35 13.35 -3.66
C GLY A 436 11.16 12.06 -3.55
N PHE A 437 10.56 10.95 -3.11
CA PHE A 437 11.22 9.64 -3.07
C PHE A 437 11.61 9.18 -4.48
N LYS A 438 12.82 8.59 -4.59
CA LYS A 438 13.40 8.16 -5.87
C LYS A 438 13.24 6.66 -6.08
N VAL A 439 12.76 6.29 -7.26
CA VAL A 439 12.65 4.90 -7.71
C VAL A 439 13.34 4.72 -9.06
N ARG A 440 13.82 3.51 -9.34
CA ARG A 440 14.21 3.11 -10.70
C ARG A 440 12.97 2.72 -11.46
N GLY A 441 12.84 3.24 -12.68
CA GLY A 441 11.78 2.85 -13.59
C GLY A 441 12.24 2.86 -15.03
N ILE A 442 11.51 2.18 -15.91
CA ILE A 442 11.71 2.22 -17.35
C ILE A 442 10.59 3.00 -18.00
N TYR A 443 10.90 3.76 -19.05
CA TYR A 443 9.87 4.35 -19.88
C TYR A 443 9.37 3.31 -20.88
N TYR A 444 8.11 2.91 -20.74
CA TYR A 444 7.43 2.08 -21.71
C TYR A 444 6.11 2.72 -22.11
N ASP A 445 5.12 2.63 -21.24
CA ASP A 445 3.75 3.02 -21.49
C ASP A 445 3.05 3.44 -20.18
N HIS A 446 3.84 3.87 -19.19
CA HIS A 446 3.40 4.33 -17.87
C HIS A 446 2.44 3.36 -17.19
N CYS A 447 1.22 3.79 -16.86
CA CYS A 447 0.24 2.97 -16.15
C CYS A 447 -0.66 2.21 -17.14
N THR A 448 -0.12 1.59 -18.18
CA THR A 448 -0.92 0.94 -19.23
C THR A 448 -1.99 0.00 -18.70
N LYS A 449 -3.18 0.09 -19.32
CA LYS A 449 -4.45 -0.51 -18.85
C LYS A 449 -4.95 0.06 -17.53
N SER A 450 -4.59 1.29 -17.21
CA SER A 450 -5.14 2.10 -16.11
C SER A 450 -4.83 3.58 -16.36
N PRO A 451 -5.52 4.52 -15.69
CA PRO A 451 -5.16 5.92 -15.82
C PRO A 451 -3.72 6.20 -15.33
N ASP A 452 -3.05 7.20 -15.87
CA ASP A 452 -1.77 7.67 -15.35
C ASP A 452 -1.96 8.54 -14.10
N LYS A 453 -3.05 9.32 -14.08
CA LYS A 453 -3.32 10.33 -13.06
C LYS A 453 -4.79 10.35 -12.58
N PRO A 454 -5.28 9.29 -11.92
CA PRO A 454 -6.62 9.33 -11.33
C PRO A 454 -6.72 10.48 -10.31
N HIS A 455 -7.70 11.36 -10.44
CA HIS A 455 -7.86 12.57 -9.62
C HIS A 455 -6.57 13.43 -9.52
N ASN A 456 -5.80 13.49 -10.61
CA ASN A 456 -4.50 14.18 -10.68
C ASN A 456 -3.42 13.65 -9.72
N PHE A 457 -3.60 12.47 -9.11
CA PHE A 457 -2.54 11.79 -8.37
C PHE A 457 -1.58 11.12 -9.34
N ASP A 458 -0.32 11.56 -9.42
CA ASP A 458 0.64 11.06 -10.42
C ASP A 458 1.19 9.67 -10.04
N MET A 459 0.60 8.62 -10.63
CA MET A 459 0.96 7.22 -10.38
C MET A 459 2.11 6.75 -11.28
N ARG A 460 2.44 7.48 -12.34
CA ARG A 460 3.43 7.08 -13.37
C ARG A 460 4.80 6.70 -12.79
N PRO A 461 5.39 7.41 -11.80
CA PRO A 461 6.66 7.00 -11.22
C PRO A 461 6.62 5.60 -10.60
N ALA A 462 5.48 5.20 -10.02
CA ALA A 462 5.29 3.88 -9.46
C ALA A 462 5.07 2.84 -10.56
N CYS A 463 4.27 3.15 -11.59
CA CYS A 463 4.04 2.27 -12.75
C CYS A 463 5.33 1.99 -13.52
N ASP A 464 6.10 3.03 -13.87
CA ASP A 464 7.43 2.90 -14.51
C ASP A 464 8.38 1.99 -13.69
N SER A 465 8.27 2.04 -12.35
CA SER A 465 9.06 1.20 -11.44
C SER A 465 8.57 -0.24 -11.37
N HIS A 466 7.25 -0.46 -11.43
CA HIS A 466 6.64 -1.79 -11.49
C HIS A 466 7.02 -2.51 -12.79
N ASP A 467 6.92 -1.82 -13.92
CA ASP A 467 7.41 -2.25 -15.23
C ASP A 467 8.87 -2.65 -15.20
N TYR A 468 9.69 -1.88 -14.48
CA TYR A 468 11.09 -2.19 -14.30
C TYR A 468 11.28 -3.51 -13.53
N GLY A 469 10.55 -3.69 -12.43
CA GLY A 469 10.56 -4.94 -11.66
C GLY A 469 10.11 -6.16 -12.48
N TYR A 470 9.04 -6.03 -13.26
CA TYR A 470 8.56 -7.10 -14.15
C TYR A 470 9.56 -7.40 -15.27
N GLY A 471 10.14 -6.37 -15.89
CA GLY A 471 11.17 -6.57 -16.89
C GLY A 471 12.43 -7.24 -16.34
N LEU A 472 12.81 -6.98 -15.09
CA LEU A 472 13.88 -7.71 -14.40
C LEU A 472 13.55 -9.18 -14.16
N ILE A 473 12.28 -9.52 -13.93
CA ILE A 473 11.85 -10.92 -13.86
C ILE A 473 11.96 -11.57 -15.25
N ALA A 474 11.53 -10.86 -16.29
CA ALA A 474 11.60 -11.33 -17.67
C ALA A 474 13.04 -11.55 -18.16
N ASN A 475 14.02 -10.80 -17.63
CA ASN A 475 15.44 -10.96 -17.94
C ASN A 475 15.94 -12.39 -17.74
N GLN A 476 15.41 -13.12 -16.76
CA GLN A 476 15.82 -14.51 -16.53
C GLN A 476 15.52 -15.40 -17.74
N LYS A 477 14.36 -15.19 -18.39
CA LYS A 477 13.97 -15.90 -19.63
C LYS A 477 14.87 -15.50 -20.81
N LYS A 478 15.53 -14.34 -20.73
CA LYS A 478 16.48 -13.84 -21.73
C LYS A 478 17.94 -14.20 -21.45
N LYS A 479 18.20 -15.00 -20.42
CA LYS A 479 19.55 -15.40 -19.99
C LYS A 479 20.45 -14.20 -19.67
N TYR A 480 19.87 -13.07 -19.30
CA TYR A 480 20.63 -11.90 -18.88
C TYR A 480 21.00 -12.04 -17.40
N LYS A 481 22.29 -11.95 -17.06
CA LYS A 481 22.76 -12.29 -15.69
C LYS A 481 22.24 -11.37 -14.58
N TYR A 482 21.74 -10.19 -14.93
CA TYR A 482 21.11 -9.25 -14.00
C TYR A 482 19.58 -9.41 -14.08
N TYR A 483 19.00 -10.16 -13.15
CA TYR A 483 17.59 -10.52 -13.17
C TYR A 483 17.00 -10.59 -11.75
N LEU A 484 15.67 -10.69 -11.68
CA LEU A 484 14.92 -11.16 -10.52
C LEU A 484 14.38 -12.55 -10.81
N ASP A 485 14.42 -13.46 -9.85
CA ASP A 485 13.95 -14.84 -10.09
C ASP A 485 12.49 -14.84 -10.55
N ASN A 486 12.19 -15.54 -11.64
CA ASN A 486 10.85 -15.73 -12.17
C ASN A 486 10.06 -16.73 -11.33
N THR A 487 9.68 -16.26 -10.14
CA THR A 487 8.90 -16.99 -9.15
C THR A 487 7.73 -16.13 -8.69
N ARG A 488 6.69 -16.79 -8.20
CA ARG A 488 5.53 -16.13 -7.57
C ARG A 488 5.96 -15.17 -6.47
N THR A 489 6.93 -15.55 -5.63
CA THR A 489 7.40 -14.72 -4.52
C THR A 489 8.01 -13.41 -5.00
N ARG A 490 8.80 -13.42 -6.09
CA ARG A 490 9.36 -12.19 -6.65
C ARG A 490 8.33 -11.33 -7.35
N LYS A 491 7.36 -11.92 -8.05
CA LYS A 491 6.20 -11.17 -8.57
C LYS A 491 5.48 -10.44 -7.43
N LEU A 492 5.14 -11.17 -6.35
CA LEU A 492 4.46 -10.58 -5.21
C LEU A 492 5.31 -9.50 -4.52
N ASP A 493 6.63 -9.68 -4.40
CA ASP A 493 7.52 -8.63 -3.89
C ASP A 493 7.45 -7.37 -4.77
N VAL A 494 7.55 -7.50 -6.10
CA VAL A 494 7.40 -6.36 -7.04
C VAL A 494 6.04 -5.67 -6.90
N ASP A 495 4.94 -6.43 -6.85
CA ASP A 495 3.58 -5.88 -6.68
C ASP A 495 3.43 -5.14 -5.35
N ASN A 496 4.00 -5.67 -4.26
CA ASN A 496 3.99 -5.01 -2.96
C ASN A 496 4.84 -3.73 -2.96
N ARG A 497 6.00 -3.72 -3.64
CA ARG A 497 6.81 -2.50 -3.78
C ARG A 497 6.11 -1.45 -4.61
N PHE A 498 5.37 -1.84 -5.64
CA PHE A 498 4.50 -0.95 -6.40
C PHE A 498 3.43 -0.32 -5.49
N TYR A 499 2.70 -1.14 -4.73
CA TYR A 499 1.69 -0.67 -3.78
C TYR A 499 2.27 0.26 -2.71
N ILE A 500 3.37 -0.11 -2.04
CA ILE A 500 3.99 0.72 -1.00
C ILE A 500 4.52 2.02 -1.61
N THR A 501 5.06 1.99 -2.83
CA THR A 501 5.49 3.21 -3.53
C THR A 501 4.31 4.15 -3.77
N MET A 502 3.17 3.65 -4.23
CA MET A 502 1.97 4.48 -4.39
C MET A 502 1.45 4.96 -3.02
N ARG A 503 1.16 4.05 -2.10
CA ARG A 503 0.53 4.31 -0.79
C ARG A 503 1.33 5.26 0.11
N ASP A 504 2.65 5.09 0.15
CA ASP A 504 3.51 5.82 1.10
C ASP A 504 4.31 6.94 0.42
N LYS A 505 4.70 6.79 -0.85
CA LYS A 505 5.64 7.72 -1.51
C LYS A 505 4.96 8.63 -2.52
N VAL A 506 3.95 8.15 -3.25
CA VAL A 506 3.09 9.03 -4.06
C VAL A 506 2.08 9.71 -3.14
N CYS A 507 1.20 8.95 -2.49
CA CYS A 507 0.15 9.51 -1.64
C CYS A 507 0.68 10.27 -0.42
N GLY A 508 1.83 9.86 0.14
CA GLY A 508 2.50 10.61 1.20
C GLY A 508 2.91 12.03 0.79
N GLY A 509 3.13 12.27 -0.51
CA GLY A 509 3.46 13.58 -1.07
C GLY A 509 2.27 14.55 -1.16
N TYR A 510 1.05 14.08 -0.94
CA TYR A 510 -0.15 14.91 -0.98
C TYR A 510 -0.69 15.20 0.42
N PHE A 511 -1.40 16.32 0.52
CA PHE A 511 -2.00 16.81 1.75
C PHE A 511 -2.91 15.76 2.40
N ILE A 512 -2.91 15.74 3.73
CA ILE A 512 -3.51 14.66 4.50
C ILE A 512 -5.01 14.46 4.21
N LEU A 513 -5.77 15.51 3.88
CA LEU A 513 -7.21 15.40 3.62
C LEU A 513 -7.57 14.72 2.28
N VAL A 514 -6.67 14.72 1.30
CA VAL A 514 -6.89 14.06 -0.01
C VAL A 514 -6.20 12.69 -0.10
N ARG A 515 -5.36 12.37 0.88
CA ARG A 515 -4.57 11.15 0.89
C ARG A 515 -5.39 9.85 0.99
N PRO A 516 -6.52 9.79 1.72
CA PRO A 516 -7.37 8.59 1.72
C PRO A 516 -7.87 8.20 0.32
N ASP A 517 -8.23 9.18 -0.50
CA ASP A 517 -8.65 8.96 -1.90
C ASP A 517 -7.48 8.44 -2.76
N CYS A 518 -6.32 9.09 -2.67
CA CYS A 518 -5.10 8.59 -3.34
C CYS A 518 -4.77 7.14 -2.95
N ARG A 519 -4.92 6.78 -1.67
CA ARG A 519 -4.66 5.40 -1.21
C ARG A 519 -5.70 4.40 -1.69
N ALA A 520 -6.96 4.80 -1.79
CA ALA A 520 -8.00 3.97 -2.40
C ALA A 520 -7.66 3.65 -3.87
N TRP A 521 -7.13 4.64 -4.60
CA TRP A 521 -6.56 4.41 -5.93
C TRP A 521 -5.33 3.49 -5.87
N ALA A 522 -4.35 3.75 -5.01
CA ALA A 522 -3.18 2.87 -4.86
C ALA A 522 -3.57 1.40 -4.64
N TRP A 523 -4.59 1.14 -3.82
CA TRP A 523 -5.13 -0.21 -3.60
C TRP A 523 -5.77 -0.80 -4.86
N THR A 524 -6.51 0.02 -5.62
CA THR A 524 -7.12 -0.39 -6.90
C THR A 524 -6.07 -0.86 -7.90
N TYR A 525 -4.97 -0.12 -8.05
CA TYR A 525 -3.85 -0.47 -8.95
C TYR A 525 -3.13 -1.74 -8.46
N TYR A 526 -2.90 -1.86 -7.15
CA TYR A 526 -2.29 -3.05 -6.57
C TYR A 526 -3.13 -4.31 -6.82
N GLN A 527 -4.43 -4.24 -6.59
CA GLN A 527 -5.34 -5.36 -6.83
C GLN A 527 -5.42 -5.72 -8.33
N PHE A 528 -5.34 -4.73 -9.22
CA PHE A 528 -5.26 -4.95 -10.65
C PHE A 528 -4.03 -5.79 -11.04
N VAL A 529 -2.82 -5.38 -10.64
CA VAL A 529 -1.59 -6.12 -10.99
C VAL A 529 -1.47 -7.48 -10.28
N LYS A 530 -2.08 -7.62 -9.10
CA LYS A 530 -2.23 -8.93 -8.45
C LYS A 530 -3.14 -9.86 -9.23
N LYS A 531 -4.25 -9.33 -9.76
CA LYS A 531 -5.23 -10.10 -10.50
C LYS A 531 -4.70 -10.48 -11.88
N TYR A 532 -4.21 -9.51 -12.66
CA TYR A 532 -3.92 -9.67 -14.09
C TYR A 532 -2.43 -9.66 -14.44
N GLY A 533 -1.59 -9.02 -13.62
CA GLY A 533 -0.18 -8.84 -13.93
C GLY A 533 0.57 -10.16 -14.16
N ASN A 534 1.43 -10.19 -15.18
CA ASN A 534 2.23 -11.36 -15.55
C ASN A 534 3.60 -10.92 -16.12
N PRO A 535 4.73 -11.19 -15.42
CA PRO A 535 6.07 -10.80 -15.86
C PRO A 535 6.67 -11.54 -17.07
#